data_AF-A0A7W4ZAY6-F1
#
_entry.id   AF-A0A7W4ZAY6-F1
#
_cell.length_a   1.000
_cell.length_b   1.000
_cell.length_c   1.000
_cell.angle_alpha   90.00
_cell.angle_beta   90.00
_cell.angle_gamma   90.00
#
_symmetry.space_group_name_H-M   'P 1'
#
loop_
_entity.id
_entity.type
_entity.pdbx_description
1 polymer ?
#
loop_
_entity_poly.entity_id
_entity_poly.type
_entity_poly.pdbx_seq_one_letter_code
_entity_poly.pdbx_strand_id
1 'polypeptide(L)'
;MDEANRIKFLRVALIVVGLVFIFGIWPLTILWPSGWSWHTGGRSEYLQMILGIYATLGVFLIIASRNPMAHLSLIWFTVWSSIVHGGIMAVQALVDPQHIGHLLGDVPALIVVAVVLAVLTPRQGSKIT
;
A
#
# COMPACT_ATOMS: atom_id res chain seq x y z
N MET A 1 -15.68 9.43 15.52
CA MET A 1 -15.85 7.97 15.35
C MET A 1 -15.47 7.33 16.67
N ASP A 2 -16.34 6.48 17.20
CA ASP A 2 -16.04 5.70 18.41
C ASP A 2 -14.82 4.77 18.19
N GLU A 3 -14.06 4.49 19.26
CA GLU A 3 -12.80 3.75 19.19
C GLU A 3 -13.01 2.29 18.75
N ALA A 4 -14.08 1.65 19.24
CA ALA A 4 -14.41 0.28 18.84
C ALA A 4 -14.73 0.21 17.34
N ASN A 5 -15.48 1.18 16.82
CA ASN A 5 -15.77 1.31 15.39
C ASN A 5 -14.50 1.57 14.57
N ARG A 6 -13.60 2.44 15.05
CA ARG A 6 -12.32 2.73 14.39
C ARG A 6 -11.45 1.47 14.25
N ILE A 7 -11.33 0.68 15.32
CA ILE A 7 -10.58 -0.58 15.29
C ILE A 7 -11.25 -1.57 14.33
N LYS A 8 -12.59 -1.67 14.32
CA LYS A 8 -13.31 -2.53 13.37
C LYS A 8 -13.00 -2.15 11.92
N PHE A 9 -13.05 -0.87 11.58
CA PHE A 9 -12.69 -0.39 10.24
C PHE A 9 -11.21 -0.62 9.91
N LEU A 10 -10.30 -0.44 10.88
CA LEU A 10 -8.88 -0.74 10.68
C LEU A 10 -8.68 -2.22 10.31
N ARG A 11 -9.33 -3.16 10.99
CA ARG A 11 -9.26 -4.59 10.65
C ARG A 11 -9.69 -4.86 9.22
N VAL A 12 -10.84 -4.30 8.82
CA VAL A 12 -11.37 -4.44 7.46
C VAL A 12 -10.40 -3.83 6.44
N ALA A 13 -9.88 -2.63 6.70
CA ALA A 13 -8.91 -1.97 5.83
C ALA A 13 -7.64 -2.81 5.65
N LEU A 14 -7.09 -3.39 6.72
CA LEU A 14 -5.91 -4.26 6.67
C LEU A 14 -6.16 -5.51 5.82
N ILE A 15 -7.33 -6.14 5.94
CA ILE A 15 -7.70 -7.29 5.12
C ILE A 15 -7.80 -6.90 3.65
N VAL A 16 -8.55 -5.82 3.35
CA VAL A 16 -8.75 -5.35 1.96
C VAL A 16 -7.42 -4.98 1.32
N VAL A 17 -6.60 -4.17 1.98
CA VAL A 17 -5.27 -3.78 1.48
C VAL A 17 -4.39 -5.01 1.30
N GLY A 18 -4.40 -5.93 2.27
CA GLY A 18 -3.60 -7.15 2.18
C GLY A 18 -3.99 -8.03 1.00
N LEU A 19 -5.29 -8.20 0.73
CA LEU A 19 -5.78 -8.93 -0.44
C LEU A 19 -5.41 -8.22 -1.76
N VAL A 20 -5.50 -6.89 -1.81
CA VAL A 20 -5.07 -6.12 -2.98
C VAL A 20 -3.57 -6.28 -3.24
N PHE A 21 -2.73 -6.29 -2.20
CA PHE A 21 -1.29 -6.49 -2.36
C PHE A 21 -0.93 -7.90 -2.83
N ILE A 22 -1.68 -8.93 -2.42
CA ILE A 22 -1.44 -10.31 -2.84
C ILE A 22 -1.96 -10.56 -4.26
N PHE A 23 -3.18 -10.11 -4.56
CA PHE A 23 -3.90 -10.53 -5.77
C PHE A 23 -4.21 -9.40 -6.74
N GLY A 24 -4.27 -8.15 -6.28
CA GLY A 24 -4.72 -7.02 -7.07
C GLY A 24 -3.63 -6.40 -7.94
N ILE A 25 -2.38 -6.32 -7.46
CA ILE A 25 -1.30 -5.63 -8.19
C ILE A 25 -0.96 -6.38 -9.49
N TRP A 26 -0.76 -7.70 -9.45
CA TRP A 26 -0.34 -8.46 -10.63
C TRP A 26 -1.32 -8.35 -11.83
N PRO A 27 -2.65 -8.54 -11.68
CA PRO A 27 -3.58 -8.34 -12.78
C PRO A 27 -3.54 -6.92 -13.36
N LEU A 28 -3.37 -5.89 -12.52
CA LEU A 28 -3.31 -4.51 -12.97
C LEU A 28 -2.08 -4.24 -13.85
N THR A 29 -0.97 -4.95 -13.63
CA THR A 29 0.21 -4.87 -14.52
C THR A 29 -0.06 -5.40 -15.93
N ILE A 30 -1.05 -6.28 -16.09
CA ILE A 30 -1.44 -6.87 -17.38
C ILE A 30 -2.57 -6.07 -18.03
N LEU A 31 -3.59 -5.71 -17.26
CA LEU A 31 -4.79 -5.02 -17.75
C LEU A 31 -4.56 -3.54 -17.99
N TRP A 32 -3.69 -2.90 -17.19
CA TRP A 32 -3.33 -1.49 -17.33
C TRP A 32 -1.81 -1.28 -17.17
N PRO A 33 -1.00 -1.77 -18.11
CA PRO A 33 0.46 -1.71 -18.01
C PRO A 33 1.00 -0.27 -17.90
N SER A 34 0.38 0.70 -18.58
CA SER A 34 0.84 2.10 -18.56
C SER A 34 0.71 2.80 -17.20
N GLY A 35 -0.08 2.25 -16.27
CA GLY A 35 -0.24 2.79 -14.92
C GLY A 35 0.41 1.95 -13.82
N TRP A 36 0.88 0.74 -14.15
CA TRP A 36 1.28 -0.27 -13.17
C TRP A 36 2.56 -1.02 -13.53
N SER A 37 3.06 -0.88 -14.78
CA SER A 37 4.31 -1.48 -15.24
C SER A 37 5.29 -0.40 -15.66
N TRP A 38 6.30 -0.18 -14.81
CA TRP A 38 7.40 0.76 -15.05
C TRP A 38 8.38 0.29 -16.13
N HIS A 39 8.25 -0.94 -16.63
CA HIS A 39 9.10 -1.48 -17.69
C HIS A 39 8.22 -2.15 -18.74
N THR A 40 8.19 -1.58 -19.94
CA THR A 40 7.41 -2.09 -21.07
C THR A 40 8.21 -3.01 -22.02
N GLY A 41 9.54 -3.04 -21.87
CA GLY A 41 10.43 -3.88 -22.68
C GLY A 41 10.84 -5.18 -21.98
N GLY A 42 10.23 -6.30 -22.35
CA GLY A 42 10.65 -7.64 -21.90
C GLY A 42 10.29 -7.98 -20.45
N ARG A 43 10.97 -8.98 -19.87
CA ARG A 43 10.74 -9.42 -18.49
C ARG A 43 11.34 -8.41 -17.52
N SER A 44 10.50 -7.77 -16.71
CA SER A 44 10.96 -6.89 -15.63
C SER A 44 11.28 -7.72 -14.39
N GLU A 45 12.57 -7.96 -14.15
CA GLU A 45 13.04 -8.65 -12.93
C GLU A 45 12.65 -7.85 -11.66
N TYR A 46 12.67 -6.52 -11.74
CA TYR A 46 12.25 -5.64 -10.65
C TYR A 46 10.76 -5.76 -10.33
N LEU A 47 9.90 -5.93 -11.34
CA LEU A 47 8.47 -6.13 -11.12
C LEU A 47 8.21 -7.41 -10.30
N GLN A 48 8.94 -8.49 -10.58
CA GLN A 48 8.77 -9.74 -9.83
C GLN A 48 9.24 -9.61 -8.38
N MET A 49 10.36 -8.91 -8.17
CA MET A 49 10.87 -8.63 -6.82
C MET A 49 9.88 -7.79 -5.99
N ILE A 50 9.35 -6.70 -6.56
CA ILE A 50 8.41 -5.83 -5.83
C ILE A 50 7.05 -6.51 -5.58
N LEU A 51 6.56 -7.31 -6.53
CA LEU A 51 5.36 -8.13 -6.32
C LEU A 51 5.53 -9.11 -5.14
N GLY A 52 6.70 -9.72 -5.01
CA GLY A 52 7.02 -10.59 -3.86
C GLY A 52 7.01 -9.84 -2.52
N ILE A 53 7.57 -8.62 -2.49
CA ILE A 53 7.55 -7.76 -1.29
C ILE A 53 6.10 -7.37 -0.94
N TYR A 54 5.29 -6.95 -1.92
CA TYR A 54 3.90 -6.60 -1.66
C TYR A 54 3.07 -7.80 -1.22
N ALA A 55 3.22 -8.96 -1.86
CA ALA A 55 2.49 -10.16 -1.49
C ALA A 55 2.80 -10.59 -0.04
N THR A 56 4.08 -10.60 0.35
CA THR A 56 4.48 -10.90 1.73
C THR A 56 3.93 -9.85 2.70
N LEU A 57 4.08 -8.55 2.40
CA LEU A 57 3.48 -7.47 3.20
C LEU A 57 1.96 -7.66 3.35
N GLY A 58 1.27 -8.03 2.28
CA GLY A 58 -0.17 -8.28 2.31
C GLY A 58 -0.57 -9.42 3.25
N VAL A 59 0.20 -10.51 3.28
CA VAL A 59 0.00 -11.60 4.25
C VAL A 59 0.15 -11.08 5.68
N PHE A 60 1.21 -10.31 5.95
CA PHE A 60 1.45 -9.74 7.27
C PHE A 60 0.35 -8.73 7.68
N LEU A 61 -0.21 -7.96 6.75
CA LEU A 61 -1.36 -7.08 7.02
C LEU A 61 -2.62 -7.86 7.38
N ILE A 62 -2.89 -8.97 6.68
CA ILE A 62 -4.02 -9.86 7.02
C ILE A 62 -3.81 -10.46 8.41
N ILE A 63 -2.60 -10.88 8.77
CA ILE A 63 -2.28 -11.37 10.12
C ILE A 63 -2.50 -10.24 11.15
N ALA A 64 -2.00 -9.04 10.86
CA ALA A 64 -2.15 -7.88 11.73
C ALA A 64 -3.62 -7.48 11.97
N SER A 65 -4.52 -7.75 11.02
CA SER A 65 -5.95 -7.50 11.18
C SER A 65 -6.58 -8.23 12.38
N ARG A 66 -5.99 -9.34 12.83
CA ARG A 66 -6.50 -10.10 13.99
C ARG A 66 -6.28 -9.35 15.31
N ASN A 67 -5.13 -8.67 15.43
CA ASN A 67 -4.80 -7.83 16.57
C ASN A 67 -4.00 -6.58 16.15
N PRO A 68 -4.65 -5.55 15.58
CA PRO A 68 -3.94 -4.41 15.00
C PRO A 68 -3.05 -3.66 15.99
N MET A 69 -3.45 -3.61 17.26
CA MET A 69 -2.72 -2.91 18.32
C MET A 69 -1.37 -3.54 18.64
N ALA A 70 -1.22 -4.85 18.41
CA ALA A 70 0.06 -5.55 18.57
C ALA A 70 1.01 -5.36 17.36
N HIS A 71 0.51 -4.82 16.26
CA HIS A 71 1.25 -4.73 14.98
C HIS A 71 1.34 -3.29 14.45
N LEU A 72 1.27 -2.29 15.33
CA LEU A 72 1.31 -0.88 14.94
C LEU A 72 2.59 -0.51 14.16
N SER A 73 3.74 -1.11 14.48
CA SER A 73 4.99 -0.87 13.74
C SER A 73 4.87 -1.27 12.27
N LEU A 74 4.27 -2.43 11.98
CA LEU A 74 4.02 -2.89 10.60
C LEU A 74 3.03 -1.97 9.87
N ILE A 75 1.96 -1.54 10.56
CA ILE A 75 0.95 -0.67 9.96
C ILE A 75 1.56 0.71 9.63
N TRP A 76 2.29 1.30 10.57
CA TRP A 76 3.00 2.57 10.34
C TRP A 76 4.12 2.43 9.32
N PHE A 77 4.83 1.30 9.29
CA PHE A 77 5.77 1.01 8.21
C PHE A 77 5.05 1.02 6.86
N THR A 78 3.88 0.38 6.75
CA THR A 78 3.08 0.36 5.50
C THR A 78 2.64 1.76 5.08
N VAL A 79 2.24 2.61 6.03
CA VAL A 79 1.90 4.01 5.78
C VAL A 79 3.10 4.77 5.23
N TRP A 80 4.23 4.77 5.95
CA TRP A 80 5.41 5.54 5.56
C TRP A 80 6.08 5.01 4.30
N SER A 81 6.17 3.69 4.15
CA SER A 81 6.73 3.08 2.94
C SER A 81 5.88 3.41 1.72
N SER A 82 4.55 3.42 1.83
CA SER A 82 3.66 3.82 0.73
C SER A 82 3.81 5.30 0.37
N ILE A 83 3.96 6.19 1.35
CA ILE A 83 4.21 7.63 1.11
C ILE A 83 5.55 7.83 0.39
N VAL A 84 6.63 7.21 0.91
CA VAL A 84 7.97 7.37 0.33
C VAL A 84 8.02 6.74 -1.06
N HIS A 85 7.50 5.53 -1.23
CA HIS A 85 7.50 4.84 -2.52
C HIS A 85 6.67 5.60 -3.55
N GLY A 86 5.43 5.99 -3.20
CA GLY A 86 4.57 6.81 -4.06
C GLY A 86 5.19 8.17 -4.39
N GLY A 87 5.86 8.82 -3.43
CA GLY A 87 6.55 10.09 -3.65
C GLY A 87 7.73 9.99 -4.62
N ILE A 88 8.56 8.94 -4.48
CA ILE A 88 9.66 8.67 -5.43
C ILE A 88 9.10 8.42 -6.82
N MET A 89 8.07 7.57 -6.93
CA MET A 89 7.41 7.30 -8.20
C MET A 89 6.78 8.55 -8.81
N ALA A 90 6.14 9.41 -8.02
CA ALA A 90 5.58 10.68 -8.51
C ALA A 90 6.66 11.60 -9.10
N VAL A 91 7.80 11.75 -8.41
CA VAL A 91 8.92 12.56 -8.92
C VAL A 91 9.48 11.96 -10.20
N GLN A 92 9.69 10.64 -10.26
CA GLN A 92 10.20 9.96 -11.45
C GLN A 92 9.25 10.09 -12.63
N ALA A 93 7.94 9.96 -12.42
CA ALA A 93 6.93 10.09 -13.46
C ALA A 93 6.78 11.54 -14.00
N LEU A 94 7.14 12.55 -13.20
CA LEU A 94 7.18 13.96 -13.65
C LEU A 94 8.45 14.29 -14.44
N VAL A 95 9.56 13.61 -14.15
CA VAL A 95 10.85 13.84 -14.81
C VAL A 95 10.92 13.14 -16.17
N ASP A 96 10.26 11.99 -16.32
CA ASP A 96 10.23 11.23 -17.57
C ASP A 96 8.82 11.15 -18.18
N PRO A 97 8.58 11.81 -19.34
CA PRO A 97 7.29 11.79 -20.02
C PRO A 97 6.76 10.39 -20.36
N GLN A 98 7.63 9.38 -20.46
CA GLN A 98 7.21 8.00 -20.72
C GLN A 98 6.48 7.35 -19.54
N HIS A 99 6.58 7.93 -18.34
CA HIS A 99 6.03 7.38 -17.09
C HIS A 99 4.80 8.14 -16.55
N ILE A 100 4.26 9.12 -17.30
CA ILE A 100 3.11 9.94 -16.87
C ILE A 100 1.88 9.09 -16.51
N GLY A 101 1.69 7.93 -17.15
CA GLY A 101 0.58 7.02 -16.85
C GLY A 101 0.53 6.53 -15.40
N HIS A 102 1.67 6.48 -14.70
CA HIS A 102 1.76 6.11 -13.29
C HIS A 102 1.15 7.15 -12.34
N LEU A 103 1.11 8.43 -12.74
CA LEU A 103 0.49 9.50 -11.93
C LEU A 103 -1.02 9.29 -11.74
N LEU A 104 -1.66 8.47 -12.57
CA LEU A 104 -3.07 8.08 -12.47
C LEU A 104 -3.28 6.62 -12.01
N GLY A 105 -2.19 5.87 -11.78
CA GLY A 105 -2.22 4.43 -11.50
C GLY A 105 -1.75 4.09 -10.09
N ASP A 106 -0.56 3.51 -9.99
CA ASP A 106 0.04 3.02 -8.74
C ASP A 106 0.37 4.13 -7.73
N VAL A 107 0.80 5.30 -8.18
CA VAL A 107 1.09 6.46 -7.31
C VAL A 107 -0.11 6.85 -6.44
N PRO A 108 -1.28 7.23 -6.99
CA PRO A 108 -2.44 7.60 -6.17
C PRO A 108 -2.95 6.43 -5.33
N ALA A 109 -2.84 5.18 -5.82
CA ALA A 109 -3.26 4.01 -5.06
C ALA A 109 -2.49 3.87 -3.73
N LEU A 110 -1.18 4.07 -3.74
CA LEU A 110 -0.36 4.01 -2.52
C LEU A 110 -0.65 5.13 -1.54
N ILE A 111 -0.91 6.34 -2.05
CA ILE A 111 -1.28 7.47 -1.21
C ILE A 111 -2.64 7.23 -0.55
N VAL A 112 -3.62 6.66 -1.28
CA VAL A 112 -4.91 6.29 -0.71
C VAL A 112 -4.74 5.25 0.41
N VAL A 113 -3.94 4.20 0.18
CA VAL A 113 -3.63 3.19 1.22
C VAL A 113 -3.00 3.85 2.45
N ALA A 114 -2.01 4.72 2.26
CA ALA A 114 -1.36 5.42 3.35
C ALA A 114 -2.34 6.27 4.16
N VAL A 115 -3.20 7.05 3.49
CA VAL A 115 -4.19 7.90 4.15
C VAL A 115 -5.20 7.06 4.93
N VAL A 116 -5.78 6.03 4.31
CA VAL A 116 -6.77 5.15 4.95
C VAL A 116 -6.18 4.50 6.21
N LEU A 117 -4.98 3.92 6.11
CA LEU A 117 -4.34 3.29 7.26
C LEU A 117 -3.93 4.31 8.32
N ALA A 118 -3.39 5.47 7.97
CA ALA A 118 -3.00 6.51 8.92
C ALA A 118 -4.19 7.07 9.71
N VAL A 119 -5.33 7.31 9.04
CA VAL A 119 -6.56 7.80 9.67
C VAL A 119 -7.14 6.77 10.63
N LEU A 120 -7.11 5.49 10.26
CA LEU A 120 -7.67 4.42 11.08
C LEU A 120 -6.75 3.95 12.20
N THR A 121 -5.44 4.14 12.09
CA THR A 121 -4.46 3.65 13.07
C THR A 121 -4.34 4.56 14.30
N PRO A 122 -4.56 4.06 15.52
CA PRO A 122 -4.32 4.83 16.74
C PRO A 122 -2.84 5.20 16.87
N ARG A 123 -2.56 6.46 17.24
CA ARG A 123 -1.21 6.87 17.65
C ARG A 123 -0.94 6.25 19.01
N GLN A 124 0.15 5.50 19.15
CA GLN A 124 0.59 5.00 20.46
C GLN A 124 0.84 6.22 21.37
N GLY A 125 -0.09 6.50 22.27
CA GLY A 125 -0.09 7.75 23.02
C GLY A 125 -1.36 8.06 23.83
N SER A 126 -2.49 7.38 23.60
CA SER A 126 -3.57 7.41 24.61
C SER A 126 -3.26 6.36 25.67
N LYS A 127 -2.32 6.67 26.57
CA LYS A 127 -2.36 6.09 27.90
C LYS A 127 -3.63 6.64 28.54
N ILE A 128 -4.66 5.80 28.63
CA ILE A 128 -5.78 6.02 29.53
C ILE A 128 -5.14 6.17 30.91
N THR A 129 -5.20 7.39 31.44
CA THR A 129 -4.74 7.73 32.79
C THR A 129 -5.87 7.43 33.76
#